data_AF-A0A969NHP2-F1
#
_entry.id   AF-A0A969NHP2-F1
#
_cell.length_a   1.000
_cell.length_b   1.000
_cell.length_c   1.000
_cell.angle_alpha   90.00
_cell.angle_beta   90.00
_cell.angle_gamma   90.00
#
_symmetry.space_group_name_H-M   'P 1'
#
loop_
_entity.id
_entity.type
_entity.pdbx_description
1 polymer ?
#
loop_
_entity_poly.entity_id
_entity_poly.type
_entity_poly.pdbx_seq_one_letter_code
_entity_poly.pdbx_strand_id
1 'polypeptide(L)'
;MEDWEMWLRIAHHYKIAFLNEVLVEYRVHSSSTTSRAFINGEIADDFNLISQILTENYGISKSSKLIKKRNLEQINYLINNISDFNSSNKKIIYQILKLNKDPKTIFRLMNKMVRNF
;
A
#
# COMPACT_ATOMS: atom_id res chain seq x y z
N MET A 1 -11.61 -13.13 3.78
CA MET A 1 -12.25 -11.85 3.42
C MET A 1 -11.46 -10.80 4.16
N GLU A 2 -10.84 -9.88 3.45
CA GLU A 2 -9.92 -8.90 4.05
C GLU A 2 -10.69 -7.76 4.75
N ASP A 3 -10.19 -7.27 5.88
CA ASP A 3 -10.88 -6.28 6.73
C ASP A 3 -11.22 -4.98 6.00
N TRP A 4 -10.43 -4.58 5.01
CA TRP A 4 -10.66 -3.36 4.24
C TRP A 4 -11.99 -3.38 3.48
N GLU A 5 -12.45 -4.55 3.06
CA GLU A 5 -13.71 -4.71 2.31
C GLU A 5 -14.91 -4.51 3.24
N MET A 6 -14.85 -5.09 4.44
CA MET A 6 -15.83 -4.87 5.50
C MET A 6 -15.92 -3.37 5.85
N TRP A 7 -14.78 -2.71 6.04
CA TRP A 7 -14.74 -1.28 6.34
C TRP A 7 -15.34 -0.42 5.23
N LEU A 8 -15.14 -0.78 3.95
CA LEU A 8 -15.80 -0.09 2.84
C LEU A 8 -17.33 -0.24 2.87
N ARG A 9 -17.83 -1.44 3.16
CA ARG A 9 -19.28 -1.67 3.30
C ARG A 9 -19.86 -0.82 4.44
N ILE A 10 -19.19 -0.79 5.59
CA ILE A 10 -19.61 0.05 6.73
C ILE A 10 -19.59 1.53 6.34
N ALA A 11 -18.51 2.01 5.71
CA ALA A 11 -18.37 3.40 5.28
C ALA A 11 -19.42 3.84 4.25
N HIS A 12 -19.94 2.90 3.46
CA HIS A 12 -20.98 3.19 2.48
C HIS A 12 -22.33 3.53 3.13
N HIS A 13 -22.63 2.92 4.27
CA HIS A 13 -23.93 3.09 4.96
C HIS A 13 -23.86 4.06 6.15
N TYR A 14 -22.69 4.24 6.76
CA TYR A 14 -22.54 4.98 8.01
C TYR A 14 -21.42 6.02 7.93
N LYS A 15 -21.62 7.15 8.62
CA LYS A 15 -20.54 8.14 8.82
C LYS A 15 -19.50 7.55 9.76
N ILE A 16 -18.23 7.63 9.38
CA ILE A 16 -17.09 7.20 10.17
C ILE A 16 -16.44 8.41 10.84
N ALA A 17 -16.13 8.28 12.14
CA ALA A 17 -15.31 9.22 12.89
C ALA A 17 -14.04 8.50 13.39
N PHE A 18 -12.93 9.23 13.47
CA PHE A 18 -11.68 8.73 14.01
C PHE A 18 -11.43 9.32 15.38
N LEU A 19 -11.09 8.47 16.36
CA LEU A 19 -10.68 8.91 17.69
C LEU A 19 -9.14 8.90 17.75
N ASN A 20 -8.54 10.01 18.16
CA ASN A 20 -7.09 10.13 18.30
C ASN A 20 -6.62 9.61 19.67
N GLU A 21 -7.02 8.38 20.00
CA GLU A 21 -6.67 7.69 21.24
C GLU A 21 -6.20 6.27 20.91
N VAL A 22 -5.20 5.78 21.64
CA VAL A 22 -4.70 4.41 21.45
C VAL A 22 -5.65 3.46 22.16
N LEU A 23 -6.52 2.81 21.39
CA LEU A 23 -7.51 1.86 21.90
C LEU A 23 -7.10 0.39 21.75
N VAL A 24 -6.12 0.10 20.88
CA VAL A 24 -5.70 -1.26 20.56
C VAL A 24 -4.18 -1.31 20.37
N GLU A 25 -3.55 -2.35 20.92
CA GLU A 25 -2.16 -2.70 20.68
C GLU A 25 -2.10 -4.03 19.92
N TYR A 26 -1.45 -4.03 18.75
CA TYR A 26 -1.30 -5.24 17.92
C TYR A 26 0.10 -5.83 18.11
N ARG A 27 0.19 -7.16 18.16
CA ARG A 27 1.47 -7.87 18.14
C ARG A 27 1.97 -8.01 16.71
N VAL A 28 3.24 -7.68 16.49
CA VAL A 28 3.90 -7.86 15.19
C VAL A 28 4.77 -9.12 15.24
N HIS A 29 4.53 -10.03 14.30
CA HIS A 29 5.33 -11.25 14.11
C HIS A 29 5.85 -11.31 12.67
N SER A 30 7.03 -11.90 12.48
CA SER A 30 7.64 -12.09 11.14
C SER A 30 6.78 -12.96 10.23
N SER A 31 5.96 -13.84 10.80
CA SER A 31 4.99 -14.67 10.09
C SER A 31 3.61 -14.01 9.93
N SER A 32 3.47 -12.72 10.27
CA SER A 32 2.21 -12.00 10.05
C SER A 32 1.86 -12.00 8.56
N THR A 33 0.55 -11.90 8.27
CA THR A 33 0.07 -11.84 6.87
C THR A 33 0.72 -10.71 6.11
N THR A 34 0.84 -9.52 6.71
CA THR A 34 1.52 -8.38 6.10
C THR A 34 2.99 -8.67 5.82
N SER A 35 3.74 -9.21 6.80
CA SER A 35 5.16 -9.54 6.60
C SER A 35 5.36 -10.55 5.46
N ARG A 36 4.53 -11.59 5.40
CA ARG A 36 4.59 -12.58 4.30
C ARG A 36 4.23 -11.96 2.95
N ALA A 37 3.20 -11.12 2.90
CA ALA A 37 2.79 -10.44 1.67
C ALA A 37 3.90 -9.53 1.11
N PHE A 38 4.68 -8.89 1.99
CA PHE A 38 5.87 -8.14 1.58
C PHE A 38 6.98 -9.05 1.07
N ILE A 39 7.32 -10.13 1.78
CA ILE A 39 8.36 -11.08 1.38
C ILE A 39 8.06 -11.72 0.02
N ASN A 40 6.80 -12.02 -0.26
CA ASN A 40 6.36 -12.67 -1.50
C ASN A 40 6.02 -11.66 -2.62
N GLY A 41 5.99 -10.36 -2.32
CA GLY A 41 5.56 -9.32 -3.25
C GLY A 41 4.06 -9.28 -3.54
N GLU A 42 3.26 -10.09 -2.84
CA GLU A 42 1.78 -10.17 -2.95
C GLU A 42 1.12 -8.83 -2.59
N ILE A 43 1.74 -8.03 -1.72
CA ILE A 43 1.24 -6.70 -1.36
C ILE A 43 1.03 -5.79 -2.60
N ALA A 44 1.83 -5.96 -3.66
CA ALA A 44 1.65 -5.21 -4.90
C ALA A 44 0.40 -5.67 -5.68
N ASP A 45 0.11 -6.97 -5.64
CA ASP A 45 -1.06 -7.57 -6.29
C ASP A 45 -2.34 -7.14 -5.53
N ASP A 46 -2.32 -7.17 -4.20
CA ASP A 46 -3.43 -6.70 -3.35
C ASP A 46 -3.80 -5.26 -3.64
N PHE A 47 -2.81 -4.36 -3.72
CA PHE A 47 -3.09 -2.98 -4.04
C PHE A 47 -3.69 -2.77 -5.44
N ASN A 48 -3.27 -3.58 -6.42
CA ASN A 48 -3.86 -3.53 -7.76
C ASN A 48 -5.32 -3.98 -7.73
N LEU A 49 -5.62 -5.07 -7.02
CA LEU A 49 -6.98 -5.57 -6.81
C LEU A 49 -7.86 -4.53 -6.11
N ILE A 50 -7.38 -3.94 -5.01
CA ILE A 50 -8.11 -2.89 -4.29
C ILE A 50 -8.36 -1.69 -5.20
N SER A 51 -7.35 -1.25 -5.96
CA SER A 51 -7.51 -0.14 -6.91
C SER A 51 -8.56 -0.43 -7.97
N GLN A 52 -8.63 -1.66 -8.47
CA GLN A 52 -9.63 -2.10 -9.44
C GLN A 52 -11.03 -2.07 -8.82
N ILE A 53 -11.22 -2.70 -7.66
CA ILE A 53 -12.50 -2.76 -6.94
C ILE A 53 -13.03 -1.36 -6.62
N LEU A 54 -12.15 -0.46 -6.14
CA LEU A 54 -12.51 0.93 -5.85
C LEU A 54 -12.92 1.71 -7.11
N THR A 55 -12.30 1.40 -8.25
CA THR A 55 -12.60 2.05 -9.52
C THR A 55 -13.92 1.57 -10.10
N GLU A 56 -14.12 0.25 -10.14
CA GLU A 56 -15.28 -0.40 -10.75
C GLU A 56 -16.55 -0.23 -9.91
N ASN A 57 -16.47 -0.44 -8.58
CA ASN A 57 -17.66 -0.47 -7.73
C ASN A 57 -18.00 0.88 -7.09
N TYR A 58 -17.01 1.76 -6.92
CA TYR A 58 -17.19 3.01 -6.16
C TYR A 58 -16.88 4.28 -6.97
N GLY A 59 -16.46 4.16 -8.23
CA GLY A 59 -16.28 5.30 -9.13
C GLY A 59 -15.20 6.31 -8.70
N ILE A 60 -14.25 5.88 -7.86
CA ILE A 60 -13.19 6.74 -7.28
C ILE A 60 -12.24 7.29 -8.36
N SER A 61 -12.27 6.73 -9.57
CA SER A 61 -11.51 7.19 -10.74
C SER A 61 -11.84 8.61 -11.21
N LYS A 62 -12.92 9.23 -10.72
CA LYS A 62 -13.35 10.57 -11.16
C LYS A 62 -12.51 11.73 -10.60
N SER A 63 -11.73 11.52 -9.53
CA SER A 63 -10.95 12.60 -8.89
C SER A 63 -9.44 12.40 -9.01
N SER A 64 -8.84 13.12 -9.96
CA SER A 64 -7.39 13.08 -10.20
C SER A 64 -6.55 13.44 -8.96
N LYS A 65 -7.06 14.31 -8.08
CA LYS A 65 -6.40 14.69 -6.83
C LYS A 65 -6.37 13.55 -5.82
N LEU A 66 -7.48 12.82 -5.67
CA LEU A 66 -7.57 11.68 -4.75
C LEU A 66 -6.68 10.52 -5.19
N ILE A 67 -6.66 10.22 -6.50
CA ILE A 67 -5.80 9.18 -7.08
C ILE A 67 -4.32 9.52 -6.83
N LYS A 68 -3.91 10.77 -7.08
CA LYS A 68 -2.54 11.22 -6.80
C LYS A 68 -2.17 11.06 -5.33
N LYS A 69 -3.05 11.50 -4.41
CA LYS A 69 -2.83 11.34 -2.97
C LYS A 69 -2.67 9.86 -2.59
N ARG A 70 -3.60 9.01 -3.01
CA ARG A 70 -3.56 7.56 -2.76
C ARG A 70 -2.25 6.94 -3.26
N ASN A 71 -1.85 7.23 -4.49
CA ASN A 71 -0.63 6.68 -5.09
C ASN A 71 0.62 7.10 -4.27
N LEU A 72 0.67 8.34 -3.78
CA LEU A 72 1.78 8.81 -2.94
C LEU A 72 1.84 8.08 -1.61
N GLU A 73 0.70 7.90 -0.93
CA GLU A 73 0.65 7.15 0.34
C GLU A 73 1.08 5.69 0.14
N GLN A 74 0.60 5.07 -0.93
CA GLN A 74 0.98 3.70 -1.28
C GLN A 74 2.49 3.57 -1.54
N ILE A 75 3.08 4.49 -2.31
CA ILE A 75 4.53 4.52 -2.56
C ILE A 75 5.31 4.69 -1.25
N ASN A 76 4.88 5.60 -0.38
CA ASN A 76 5.52 5.82 0.90
C ASN A 76 5.51 4.55 1.76
N TYR A 77 4.36 3.89 1.82
CA TYR A 77 4.20 2.64 2.55
C TYR A 77 5.11 1.52 1.99
N LEU A 78 5.12 1.33 0.67
CA LEU A 78 5.95 0.31 0.01
C LEU A 78 7.45 0.57 0.21
N ILE A 79 7.93 1.80 0.02
CA ILE A 79 9.36 2.14 0.22
C ILE A 79 9.78 1.97 1.68
N ASN A 80 8.91 2.29 2.63
CA ASN A 80 9.26 2.20 4.05
C ASN A 80 9.40 0.75 4.51
N ASN A 81 8.58 -0.16 4.00
CA ASN A 81 8.49 -1.55 4.44
C ASN A 81 9.27 -2.55 3.59
N ILE A 82 9.84 -2.14 2.45
CA ILE A 82 10.71 -3.02 1.68
C ILE A 82 12.01 -3.26 2.46
N SER A 83 12.26 -4.51 2.87
CA SER A 83 13.42 -4.92 3.68
C SER A 83 14.59 -5.38 2.80
N ASP A 84 14.38 -6.29 1.85
CA ASP A 84 15.47 -6.97 1.13
C ASP A 84 15.29 -6.92 -0.38
N PHE A 85 16.27 -6.44 -1.14
CA PHE A 85 16.14 -6.38 -2.61
C PHE A 85 16.45 -7.73 -3.27
N ASN A 86 15.52 -8.67 -3.15
CA ASN A 86 15.57 -9.99 -3.77
C ASN A 86 14.60 -10.12 -4.97
N SER A 87 14.54 -11.30 -5.60
CA SER A 87 13.70 -11.57 -6.78
C SER A 87 12.21 -11.30 -6.53
N SER A 88 11.70 -11.56 -5.33
CA SER A 88 10.30 -11.33 -4.94
C SER A 88 9.92 -9.85 -4.92
N ASN A 89 10.88 -8.98 -4.58
CA ASN A 89 10.64 -7.53 -4.47
C ASN A 89 10.64 -6.79 -5.82
N LYS A 90 10.89 -7.48 -6.93
CA LYS A 90 10.73 -6.92 -8.29
C LYS A 90 9.30 -6.43 -8.55
N LYS A 91 8.29 -7.16 -8.06
CA LYS A 91 6.87 -6.76 -8.21
C LYS A 91 6.59 -5.43 -7.51
N ILE A 92 7.08 -5.28 -6.28
CA ILE A 92 6.92 -4.07 -5.48
C ILE A 92 7.61 -2.87 -6.16
N ILE A 93 8.84 -3.06 -6.62
CA ILE A 93 9.60 -2.02 -7.35
C ILE A 93 8.86 -1.59 -8.62
N TYR A 94 8.41 -2.55 -9.42
CA TYR A 94 7.64 -2.28 -10.62
C TYR A 94 6.36 -1.49 -10.29
N GLN A 95 5.65 -1.88 -9.23
CA GLN A 95 4.46 -1.17 -8.78
C GLN A 95 4.76 0.28 -8.39
N ILE A 96 5.83 0.54 -7.63
CA ILE A 96 6.26 1.90 -7.27
C ILE A 96 6.51 2.74 -8.52
N LEU A 97 7.30 2.22 -9.48
CA LEU A 97 7.64 2.92 -10.72
C LEU A 97 6.44 3.12 -11.65
N LYS A 98 5.45 2.23 -11.60
CA LYS A 98 4.18 2.36 -12.33
C LYS A 98 3.33 3.49 -11.75
N LEU A 99 3.32 3.66 -10.42
CA LEU A 99 2.50 4.65 -9.73
C LEU A 99 3.07 6.07 -9.79
N ASN A 100 4.40 6.23 -9.76
CA ASN A 100 5.07 7.51 -9.91
C ASN A 100 6.54 7.35 -10.36
N LYS A 101 6.96 8.14 -11.35
CA LYS A 101 8.35 8.19 -11.87
C LYS A 101 9.10 9.46 -11.47
N ASP A 102 8.58 10.20 -10.49
CA ASP A 102 9.22 11.41 -9.97
C ASP A 102 10.67 11.11 -9.50
N PRO A 103 11.67 11.91 -9.91
CA PRO A 103 13.07 11.71 -9.54
C PRO A 103 13.31 11.54 -8.04
N LYS A 104 12.54 12.23 -7.18
CA LYS A 104 12.68 12.08 -5.72
C LYS A 104 12.28 10.68 -5.25
N THR A 105 11.25 10.09 -5.87
CA THR A 105 10.79 8.73 -5.56
C THR A 105 11.84 7.71 -5.98
N ILE A 106 12.38 7.86 -7.19
CA ILE A 106 13.45 6.99 -7.71
C ILE A 106 14.69 7.10 -6.82
N PHE A 107 15.11 8.31 -6.47
CA PHE A 107 16.24 8.53 -5.58
C PHE A 107 16.04 7.89 -4.19
N ARG A 108 14.85 8.04 -3.58
CA ARG A 108 14.51 7.36 -2.32
C ARG A 108 14.59 5.85 -2.44
N LEU A 109 14.05 5.29 -3.52
CA LEU A 109 14.10 3.85 -3.77
C LEU A 109 15.53 3.35 -3.92
N MET A 110 16.35 4.04 -4.73
CA MET A 110 17.77 3.70 -4.91
C MET A 110 18.57 3.81 -3.60
N ASN A 111 18.35 4.86 -2.80
CA ASN A 111 19.01 4.99 -1.50
C ASN A 111 18.63 3.86 -0.53
N LYS A 112 17.37 3.40 -0.57
CA LYS A 112 16.92 2.24 0.20
C LYS A 112 17.62 0.96 -0.28
N MET A 113 17.80 0.80 -1.59
CA MET A 113 18.54 -0.32 -2.18
C MET A 113 19.99 -0.37 -1.70
N VAL A 114 20.71 0.74 -1.83
CA VAL A 114 22.14 0.80 -1.51
C VAL A 114 22.41 0.56 -0.02
N ARG A 115 21.53 1.00 0.88
CA ARG A 115 21.70 0.82 2.34
C ARG A 115 21.52 -0.63 2.83
N ASN A 116 20.96 -1.51 2.00
CA ASN A 116 20.71 -2.91 2.36
C ASN A 116 21.78 -3.87 1.77
N PHE A 117 22.83 -3.32 1.14
CA PHE A 117 24.05 -4.03 0.73
C PHE A 117 25.20 -3.65 1.66
#